data_AF-A0A6B2GB67-F1
#
_entry.id   AF-A0A6B2GB67-F1
#
_cell.length_a   1.000
_cell.length_b   1.000
_cell.length_c   1.000
_cell.angle_alpha   90.00
_cell.angle_beta   90.00
_cell.angle_gamma   90.00
#
_symmetry.space_group_name_H-M   'P 1'
#
loop_
_entity.id
_entity.type
_entity.pdbx_description
1 polymer ?
#
loop_
_entity_poly.entity_id
_entity_poly.type
_entity_poly.pdbx_seq_one_letter_code
_entity_poly.pdbx_strand_id
1 'polypeptide(L)'
;MLSDFYSEVWVVCPACAKKALAKVNIETNTVRLYCLNCGYNKETSTKLSPNATILMAAHDYFGASLWLQSSFKNDVFFAYNGAHLDYLERYISANLREHKDRSHFTLLEKLPKFYHDAKNRPRLLKIIARLKLK
;
A
#
# COMPACT_ATOMS: atom_id res chain seq x y z
N MET A 1 -4.11 -8.31 9.49
CA MET A 1 -3.35 -7.33 10.32
C MET A 1 -2.61 -6.38 9.35
N LEU A 2 -1.97 -5.27 9.77
CA LEU A 2 -1.24 -4.36 8.86
C LEU A 2 -0.30 -5.09 7.85
N SER A 3 0.21 -6.25 8.26
CA SER A 3 0.99 -7.21 7.47
C SER A 3 0.35 -7.63 6.15
N ASP A 4 -0.98 -7.64 6.05
CA ASP A 4 -1.70 -8.27 4.93
C ASP A 4 -1.44 -7.53 3.61
N PHE A 5 -1.14 -6.23 3.68
CA PHE A 5 -0.90 -5.41 2.49
C PHE A 5 0.58 -5.05 2.27
N TYR A 6 1.44 -5.30 3.26
CA TYR A 6 2.84 -4.86 3.24
C TYR A 6 3.74 -5.87 2.54
N SER A 7 3.34 -7.14 2.53
CA SER A 7 4.09 -8.23 1.93
C SER A 7 4.01 -8.23 0.41
N GLU A 8 2.95 -7.68 -0.20
CA GLU A 8 2.79 -7.60 -1.65
C GLU A 8 2.34 -6.20 -2.06
N VAL A 9 3.27 -5.43 -2.64
CA VAL A 9 3.11 -4.00 -2.91
C VAL A 9 3.30 -3.72 -4.39
N TRP A 10 2.35 -3.01 -4.98
CA TRP A 10 2.45 -2.51 -6.35
C TRP A 10 3.27 -1.22 -6.36
N VAL A 11 4.31 -1.22 -7.17
CA VAL A 11 5.29 -0.13 -7.25
C VAL A 11 5.46 0.36 -8.68
N VAL A 12 6.01 1.56 -8.83
CA VAL A 12 6.50 2.06 -10.12
C VAL A 12 7.84 1.38 -10.40
N CYS A 13 7.95 0.70 -11.55
CA CYS A 13 9.21 0.08 -11.96
C CYS A 13 10.30 1.15 -12.14
N PRO A 14 11.46 1.02 -11.49
CA PRO A 14 12.54 2.00 -11.63
C PRO A 14 13.17 2.03 -13.03
N ALA A 15 12.99 0.98 -13.83
CA ALA A 15 13.57 0.89 -15.17
C ALA A 15 12.63 1.35 -16.30
N CYS A 16 11.32 1.14 -16.19
CA CYS A 16 10.38 1.44 -17.28
C CYS A 16 9.14 2.26 -16.87
N ALA A 17 9.06 2.67 -15.60
CA ALA A 17 7.94 3.42 -15.02
C ALA A 17 6.55 2.76 -15.11
N LYS A 18 6.43 1.52 -15.61
CA LYS A 18 5.17 0.76 -15.58
C LYS A 18 4.99 0.04 -14.23
N LYS A 19 3.80 -0.52 -14.01
CA LYS A 19 3.48 -1.28 -12.80
C LYS A 19 4.45 -2.46 -12.61
N ALA A 20 4.98 -2.58 -11.40
CA ALA A 20 5.81 -3.67 -10.93
C ALA A 20 5.31 -4.17 -9.57
N LEU A 21 5.85 -5.30 -9.11
CA LEU A 21 5.51 -5.91 -7.83
C LEU A 21 6.74 -5.99 -6.94
N ALA A 22 6.63 -5.52 -5.70
CA ALA A 22 7.55 -5.84 -4.63
C ALA A 22 6.89 -6.86 -3.68
N LYS A 23 7.53 -7.99 -3.43
CA LYS A 23 6.98 -9.08 -2.63
C LYS A 23 7.96 -9.61 -1.60
N VAL A 24 7.54 -9.69 -0.34
CA VAL A 24 8.28 -10.31 0.77
C VAL A 24 8.07 -11.83 0.72
N ASN A 25 9.16 -12.56 0.86
CA ASN A 25 9.19 -13.99 1.15
C ASN A 25 9.72 -14.20 2.57
N ILE A 26 8.83 -14.62 3.46
CA ILE A 26 9.12 -14.80 4.89
C ILE A 26 10.01 -16.03 5.10
N GLU A 27 9.81 -17.10 4.33
CA GLU A 27 10.56 -18.35 4.46
C GLU A 27 12.04 -18.15 4.17
N THR A 28 12.34 -17.41 3.12
CA THR A 28 13.72 -17.09 2.72
C THR A 28 14.27 -15.83 3.36
N ASN A 29 13.45 -15.07 4.12
CA ASN A 29 13.78 -13.74 4.62
C ASN A 29 14.32 -12.82 3.50
N THR A 30 13.68 -12.86 2.33
CA THR A 30 14.03 -11.99 1.20
C THR A 30 12.84 -11.17 0.77
N VAL A 31 13.10 -10.10 0.03
CA VAL A 31 12.09 -9.32 -0.67
C VAL A 31 12.56 -9.14 -2.11
N ARG A 32 11.64 -9.29 -3.05
CA ARG A 32 11.93 -9.22 -4.49
C ARG A 32 11.06 -8.16 -5.15
N LEU A 33 11.67 -7.26 -5.93
CA LEU A 33 11.00 -6.35 -6.84
C LEU A 33 11.16 -6.88 -8.26
N TYR A 34 10.06 -7.15 -8.95
CA TYR A 34 10.09 -7.55 -10.35
C TYR A 34 9.04 -6.85 -11.21
N CYS A 35 9.35 -6.67 -12.50
CA CYS A 35 8.47 -6.04 -13.48
C CYS A 35 8.18 -6.99 -14.66
N LEU A 36 6.91 -7.32 -14.85
CA LEU A 36 6.47 -8.16 -15.98
C LEU A 36 6.54 -7.46 -17.34
N ASN A 37 6.71 -6.13 -17.37
CA ASN A 37 6.76 -5.38 -18.62
C ASN A 37 8.16 -5.29 -19.24
N CYS A 38 9.21 -5.14 -18.43
CA CYS A 38 10.59 -4.96 -18.92
C CYS A 38 11.59 -5.98 -18.39
N GLY A 39 11.15 -6.90 -17.52
CA GLY A 39 12.02 -7.93 -16.94
C GLY A 39 12.93 -7.45 -15.80
N TYR A 40 12.83 -6.19 -15.35
CA TYR A 40 13.56 -5.72 -14.16
C TYR A 40 13.31 -6.67 -12.99
N ASN A 41 14.37 -7.12 -12.33
CA ASN A 41 14.31 -8.05 -11.21
C ASN A 41 15.45 -7.73 -10.24
N LYS A 42 15.12 -7.52 -8.96
CA LYS A 42 16.09 -7.31 -7.89
C LYS A 42 15.59 -7.95 -6.60
N GLU A 43 16.48 -8.62 -5.88
CA GLU A 43 16.19 -9.25 -4.60
C GLU A 43 17.15 -8.73 -3.53
N THR A 44 16.66 -8.60 -2.28
CA THR A 44 17.48 -8.25 -1.12
C THR A 44 16.98 -8.98 0.14
N SER A 45 17.81 -8.99 1.18
CA SER A 45 17.49 -9.60 2.47
C SER A 45 16.58 -8.69 3.31
N THR A 46 15.64 -9.29 4.06
CA THR A 46 14.88 -8.59 5.11
C THR A 46 15.63 -8.57 6.45
N LYS A 47 16.74 -9.31 6.55
CA LYS A 47 17.59 -9.37 7.75
C LYS A 47 18.42 -8.09 7.89
N LEU A 48 18.36 -7.48 9.08
CA LEU A 48 19.27 -6.44 9.51
C LEU A 48 20.56 -7.01 10.10
N SER A 49 20.45 -8.14 10.79
CA SER A 49 21.58 -8.89 11.37
C SER A 49 21.26 -10.39 11.37
N PRO A 50 22.22 -11.28 11.70
CA PRO A 50 21.97 -12.72 11.72
C PRO A 50 20.74 -13.15 12.54
N ASN A 51 20.42 -12.39 13.60
CA ASN A 51 19.33 -12.69 14.54
C ASN A 51 18.21 -11.64 14.52
N ALA A 52 18.18 -10.72 13.55
CA ALA A 52 17.17 -9.67 13.48
C ALA A 52 16.66 -9.43 12.06
N THR A 53 15.34 -9.46 11.90
CA THR A 53 14.62 -9.10 10.67
C THR A 53 13.90 -7.78 10.90
N ILE A 54 14.03 -6.83 9.98
CA ILE A 54 13.15 -5.65 9.97
C ILE A 54 11.96 -6.01 9.10
N LEU A 55 10.75 -5.72 9.57
CA LEU A 55 9.52 -5.80 8.79
C LEU A 55 9.07 -4.39 8.42
N MET A 56 9.25 -4.03 7.15
CA MET A 56 8.71 -2.81 6.53
C MET A 56 7.87 -3.20 5.31
N ALA A 57 7.18 -2.24 4.68
CA ALA A 57 6.42 -2.55 3.48
C ALA A 57 7.39 -2.88 2.33
N ALA A 58 7.03 -3.82 1.45
CA ALA A 58 7.96 -4.39 0.47
C ALA A 58 8.66 -3.33 -0.42
N HIS A 59 7.98 -2.23 -0.71
CA HIS A 59 8.54 -1.12 -1.48
C HIS A 59 9.69 -0.36 -0.79
N ASP A 60 9.70 -0.30 0.54
CA ASP A 60 10.66 0.49 1.33
C ASP A 60 12.07 -0.11 1.23
N TYR A 61 12.20 -1.44 1.15
CA TYR A 61 13.49 -2.11 0.97
C TYR A 61 14.20 -1.72 -0.35
N PHE A 62 13.45 -1.17 -1.30
CA PHE A 62 13.99 -0.73 -2.60
C PHE A 62 13.95 0.79 -2.77
N GLY A 63 13.40 1.54 -1.80
CA GLY A 63 13.08 2.97 -1.97
C GLY A 63 12.15 3.23 -3.16
N ALA A 64 11.28 2.28 -3.50
CA ALA A 64 10.45 2.36 -4.70
C ALA A 64 9.16 3.14 -4.42
N SER A 65 8.74 4.00 -5.37
CA SER A 65 7.46 4.70 -5.26
C SER A 65 6.27 3.76 -5.47
N LEU A 66 5.17 4.01 -4.75
CA LEU A 66 3.93 3.24 -4.88
C LEU A 66 3.27 3.46 -6.25
N TRP A 67 2.69 2.40 -6.81
CA TRP A 67 1.90 2.48 -8.04
C TRP A 67 0.58 3.22 -7.80
N LEU A 68 -0.11 2.87 -6.71
CA LEU A 68 -1.42 3.41 -6.35
C LEU A 68 -1.26 4.59 -5.41
N GLN A 69 -0.88 5.74 -5.94
CA GLN A 69 -0.80 6.99 -5.19
C GLN A 69 -1.34 8.17 -6.00
N SER A 70 -1.86 9.18 -5.31
CA SER A 70 -2.33 10.44 -5.88
C SER A 70 -2.17 11.55 -4.87
N SER A 71 -1.84 12.76 -5.34
CA SER A 71 -1.87 13.94 -4.47
C SER A 71 -3.29 14.21 -3.97
N PHE A 72 -3.39 14.65 -2.71
CA PHE A 72 -4.63 15.06 -2.07
C PHE A 72 -4.38 16.26 -1.16
N LYS A 73 -4.66 17.47 -1.66
CA LYS A 73 -4.30 18.73 -0.97
C LYS A 73 -2.78 18.76 -0.69
N ASN A 74 -2.39 18.83 0.58
CA ASN A 74 -0.99 18.83 1.03
C ASN A 74 -0.51 17.43 1.44
N ASP A 75 -1.34 16.41 1.25
CA ASP A 75 -1.08 15.02 1.60
C ASP A 75 -1.03 14.13 0.35
N VAL A 76 -0.69 12.86 0.55
CA VAL A 76 -0.72 11.82 -0.48
C VAL A 76 -1.73 10.75 -0.09
N PHE A 77 -2.70 10.52 -0.97
CA PHE A 77 -3.51 9.30 -0.93
C PHE A 77 -2.69 8.16 -1.51
N PHE A 78 -2.65 7.02 -0.84
CA PHE A 78 -1.98 5.83 -1.37
C PHE A 78 -2.63 4.53 -0.92
N ALA A 79 -2.41 3.48 -1.70
CA ALA A 79 -2.68 2.11 -1.36
C ALA A 79 -1.48 1.23 -1.74
N TYR A 80 -1.31 0.10 -1.05
CA TYR A 80 -0.19 -0.79 -1.33
C TYR A 80 -0.47 -1.68 -2.55
N ASN A 81 -1.71 -2.14 -2.70
CA ASN A 81 -2.16 -2.99 -3.78
C ASN A 81 -3.68 -2.83 -3.96
N GLY A 82 -4.26 -3.57 -4.90
CA GLY A 82 -5.71 -3.52 -5.17
C GLY A 82 -6.57 -3.87 -3.94
N ALA A 83 -6.17 -4.86 -3.15
CA ALA A 83 -6.92 -5.25 -1.96
C ALA A 83 -6.93 -4.14 -0.89
N HIS A 84 -5.82 -3.44 -0.70
CA HIS A 84 -5.78 -2.26 0.19
C HIS A 84 -6.66 -1.13 -0.36
N LEU A 85 -6.66 -0.90 -1.67
CA LEU A 85 -7.49 0.12 -2.30
C LEU A 85 -8.99 -0.17 -2.13
N ASP A 86 -9.40 -1.42 -2.30
CA ASP A 86 -10.78 -1.87 -2.06
C ASP A 86 -11.18 -1.75 -0.59
N TYR A 87 -10.26 -2.07 0.32
CA TYR A 87 -10.48 -1.87 1.76
C TYR A 87 -10.72 -0.38 2.09
N LEU A 88 -9.89 0.52 1.56
CA LEU A 88 -10.06 1.96 1.71
C LEU A 88 -11.39 2.45 1.12
N GLU A 89 -11.80 1.92 -0.03
CA GLU A 89 -13.09 2.26 -0.63
C GLU A 89 -14.27 1.89 0.26
N ARG A 90 -14.28 0.65 0.77
CA ARG A 90 -15.33 0.18 1.70
C ARG A 90 -15.37 1.03 2.96
N TYR A 91 -14.21 1.32 3.52
CA TYR A 91 -14.07 2.16 4.71
C TYR A 91 -14.60 3.57 4.49
N ILE A 92 -14.16 4.23 3.40
CA ILE A 92 -14.53 5.61 3.11
C ILE A 92 -16.00 5.70 2.71
N SER A 93 -16.55 4.68 2.05
CA SER A 93 -17.96 4.63 1.64
C SER A 93 -18.91 4.36 2.81
N ALA A 94 -18.51 3.53 3.78
CA ALA A 94 -19.31 3.25 4.97
C ALA A 94 -19.52 4.54 5.78
N ASN A 95 -20.75 4.81 6.23
CA ASN A 95 -20.98 5.95 7.12
C ASN A 95 -20.18 5.76 8.41
N LEU A 96 -19.35 6.74 8.79
CA LEU A 96 -18.49 6.70 9.99
C LEU A 96 -19.27 6.39 11.30
N ARG A 97 -20.60 6.55 11.29
CA ARG A 97 -21.50 6.27 12.43
C ARG A 97 -21.80 4.77 12.63
N GLU A 98 -21.57 3.92 11.62
CA GLU A 98 -21.83 2.46 11.72
C GLU A 98 -20.64 1.66 12.30
N HIS A 99 -19.51 2.32 12.55
CA HIS A 99 -18.28 1.70 13.05
C HIS A 99 -18.27 1.51 14.59
N LYS A 100 -19.42 1.17 15.20
CA LYS A 100 -19.48 0.81 16.64
C LYS A 100 -19.16 -0.65 16.93
N ASP A 101 -19.24 -1.50 15.91
CA ASP A 101 -18.66 -2.83 15.94
C ASP A 101 -17.41 -2.80 15.07
N ARG A 102 -16.32 -3.47 15.49
CA ARG A 102 -15.39 -4.25 14.63
C ARG A 102 -13.98 -4.32 15.19
N SER A 103 -13.52 -5.55 15.31
CA SER A 103 -12.17 -6.06 15.63
C SER A 103 -11.00 -5.60 14.74
N HIS A 104 -11.13 -4.55 13.91
CA HIS A 104 -10.14 -4.14 12.90
C HIS A 104 -9.57 -2.71 13.09
N PHE A 105 -9.72 -2.13 14.29
CA PHE A 105 -9.39 -0.72 14.60
C PHE A 105 -7.92 -0.31 14.37
N THR A 106 -6.95 -1.21 14.55
CA THR A 106 -5.52 -0.85 14.60
C THR A 106 -4.93 -0.33 13.28
N LEU A 107 -5.56 -0.63 12.14
CA LEU A 107 -5.13 -0.18 10.81
C LEU A 107 -5.64 1.22 10.48
N LEU A 108 -6.88 1.53 10.87
CA LEU A 108 -7.58 2.76 10.50
C LEU A 108 -7.14 3.94 11.35
N GLU A 109 -6.82 3.73 12.63
CA GLU A 109 -6.37 4.80 13.53
C GLU A 109 -5.04 5.43 13.13
N LYS A 110 -4.21 4.70 12.37
CA LYS A 110 -2.92 5.19 11.87
C LYS A 110 -3.03 5.95 10.55
N LEU A 111 -4.21 5.98 9.93
CA LEU A 111 -4.39 6.75 8.71
C LEU A 111 -4.35 8.25 9.02
N PRO A 112 -3.79 9.07 8.11
CA PRO A 112 -3.87 10.51 8.23
C PRO A 112 -5.31 11.00 8.41
N LYS A 113 -5.49 12.06 9.21
CA LYS A 113 -6.82 12.62 9.55
C LYS A 113 -7.71 12.86 8.34
N PHE A 114 -7.15 13.16 7.17
CA PHE A 114 -7.91 13.47 5.97
C PHE A 114 -8.75 12.29 5.45
N TYR A 115 -8.36 11.04 5.73
CA TYR A 115 -9.15 9.84 5.39
C TYR A 115 -10.47 9.77 6.18
N HIS A 116 -10.51 10.36 7.38
CA HIS A 116 -11.65 10.32 8.29
C HIS A 116 -12.59 11.51 8.14
N ASP A 117 -12.16 12.59 7.49
CA ASP A 117 -12.98 13.78 7.30
C ASP A 117 -14.07 13.51 6.25
N ALA A 118 -15.32 13.51 6.71
CA ALA A 118 -16.50 13.30 5.86
C ALA A 118 -16.57 14.26 4.67
N LYS A 119 -16.02 15.49 4.78
CA LYS A 119 -15.98 16.45 3.67
C LYS A 119 -15.06 16.00 2.53
N ASN A 120 -14.07 15.16 2.83
CA ASN A 120 -13.12 14.64 1.85
C ASN A 120 -13.65 13.41 1.10
N ARG A 121 -14.63 12.68 1.67
CA ARG A 121 -15.17 11.42 1.13
C ARG A 121 -15.47 11.47 -0.38
N PRO A 122 -16.23 12.44 -0.93
CA PRO A 122 -16.53 12.45 -2.36
C PRO A 122 -15.28 12.58 -3.24
N ARG A 123 -14.27 13.32 -2.78
CA ARG A 123 -13.00 13.49 -3.53
C ARG A 123 -12.12 12.24 -3.40
N LEU A 124 -12.06 11.62 -2.23
CA LEU A 124 -11.30 10.39 -2.01
C LEU A 124 -11.85 9.23 -2.84
N LEU A 125 -13.18 9.07 -2.90
CA LEU A 125 -13.82 8.06 -3.75
C LEU A 125 -13.54 8.29 -5.25
N LYS A 126 -13.48 9.54 -5.70
CA LYS A 126 -13.04 9.87 -7.07
C LYS A 126 -11.58 9.47 -7.34
N ILE A 127 -10.69 9.67 -6.37
CA ILE A 127 -9.30 9.23 -6.47
C ILE A 127 -9.22 7.71 -6.58
N ILE A 128 -9.95 6.99 -5.71
CA ILE A 128 -10.01 5.54 -5.72
C ILE A 128 -10.48 5.02 -7.07
N ALA A 129 -11.58 5.56 -7.59
CA ALA A 129 -12.12 5.17 -8.89
C ALA A 129 -11.09 5.35 -10.01
N ARG A 130 -10.33 6.45 -10.01
CA ARG A 130 -9.25 6.68 -10.97
C ARG A 130 -8.10 5.68 -10.79
N LEU A 131 -7.68 5.41 -9.56
CA LEU A 131 -6.58 4.48 -9.28
C LEU A 131 -6.92 3.03 -9.62
N LYS A 132 -8.19 2.64 -9.55
CA LYS A 132 -8.66 1.31 -10.00
C LYS A 132 -8.50 1.07 -11.50
N LEU A 133 -8.45 2.14 -12.29
CA LEU A 133 -8.28 2.07 -13.76
C LEU A 133 -6.81 2.06 -14.20
N LYS A 134 -5.86 2.03 -13.26
CA LYS A 134 -4.42 2.25 -13.50
C LYS A 134 -3.62 0.95 -13.57
#